data_AF-A0AAN7RR54-F1
#
_entry.id   AF-A0AAN7RR54-F1
#
_cell.length_a   1.000
_cell.length_b   1.000
_cell.length_c   1.000
_cell.angle_alpha   90.00
_cell.angle_beta   90.00
_cell.angle_gamma   90.00
#
_symmetry.space_group_name_H-M   'P 1'
#
loop_
_entity.id
_entity.type
_entity.pdbx_description
1 polymer ?
#
loop_
_entity_poly.entity_id
_entity_poly.type
_entity_poly.pdbx_seq_one_letter_code
_entity_poly.pdbx_strand_id
1 'polypeptide(L)'
;MEQLILDTISRYIKDKKIIKSSQHSFTEGKSRLTNLINFCDEGTGLVDDWRAVDIVYLAFSKAFDTVSQRILIDKLLMHRLDKQTVRWSENWLNGWAQRVAISEKFADDTKLGGVVDMPESHAAIQRDLSRLEK
;
A
#
# COMPACT_ATOMS: atom_id res chain seq x y z
N MET A 1 -18.07 -12.01 1.07
CA MET A 1 -17.67 -11.39 -0.23
C MET A 1 -16.25 -10.87 -0.15
N GLU A 2 -15.90 -10.07 0.86
CA GLU A 2 -14.56 -9.50 1.02
C GLU A 2 -13.44 -10.55 1.06
N GLN A 3 -13.58 -11.63 1.84
CA GLN A 3 -12.60 -12.73 1.87
C GLN A 3 -12.37 -13.36 0.49
N LEU A 4 -13.41 -13.48 -0.33
CA LEU A 4 -13.29 -14.05 -1.67
C LEU A 4 -12.55 -13.11 -2.63
N ILE A 5 -12.78 -11.80 -2.51
CA ILE A 5 -12.02 -10.78 -3.25
C ILE A 5 -10.55 -10.81 -2.80
N LEU A 6 -10.29 -10.85 -1.49
CA LEU A 6 -8.95 -10.91 -0.91
C LEU A 6 -8.19 -12.17 -1.36
N ASP A 7 -8.81 -13.34 -1.30
CA ASP A 7 -8.19 -14.60 -1.71
C ASP A 7 -7.85 -14.60 -3.20
N THR A 8 -8.75 -14.05 -4.03
CA THR A 8 -8.54 -13.95 -5.49
C THR A 8 -7.39 -13.02 -5.81
N ILE A 9 -7.38 -11.82 -5.21
CA ILE A 9 -6.31 -10.82 -5.42
C ILE A 9 -4.98 -11.32 -4.84
N SER A 10 -4.98 -11.94 -3.67
CA SER A 10 -3.77 -12.47 -3.02
C SER A 10 -3.11 -13.55 -3.86
N ARG A 11 -3.90 -14.51 -4.37
CA ARG A 11 -3.39 -15.55 -5.28
C ARG A 11 -2.81 -14.93 -6.55
N TYR A 12 -3.53 -14.00 -7.15
CA TYR A 12 -3.10 -13.30 -8.34
C TYR A 12 -1.78 -12.53 -8.15
N ILE A 13 -1.61 -11.83 -7.03
CA ILE A 13 -0.38 -11.11 -6.67
C ILE A 13 0.80 -12.08 -6.51
N LYS A 14 0.58 -13.23 -5.87
CA LYS A 14 1.59 -14.28 -5.68
C LYS A 14 2.04 -14.85 -7.02
N ASP A 15 1.10 -15.25 -7.88
CA ASP A 15 1.39 -15.91 -9.16
C ASP A 15 2.17 -14.99 -10.11
N LYS A 16 1.77 -13.71 -10.20
CA LYS A 16 2.40 -12.73 -11.08
C LYS A 16 3.64 -12.07 -10.50
N LYS A 17 4.01 -12.37 -9.24
CA LYS A 17 5.14 -11.76 -8.52
C LYS A 17 5.15 -10.22 -8.61
N ILE A 18 3.97 -9.61 -8.45
CA ILE A 18 3.80 -8.15 -8.61
C ILE A 18 4.54 -7.39 -7.50
N ILE A 19 4.57 -7.98 -6.30
CA ILE A 19 5.20 -7.39 -5.11
C ILE A 19 6.67 -7.79 -5.06
N LYS A 20 7.55 -6.79 -4.88
CA LYS A 20 8.99 -7.01 -4.72
C LYS A 20 9.27 -7.82 -3.45
N SER A 21 10.34 -8.61 -3.47
CA SER A 21 10.80 -9.38 -2.31
C SER A 21 11.21 -8.50 -1.12
N SER A 22 11.57 -7.24 -1.33
CA SER A 22 11.86 -6.30 -0.25
C SER A 22 10.62 -5.85 0.52
N GLN A 23 9.41 -5.96 -0.06
CA GLN A 23 8.19 -5.60 0.65
C GLN A 23 7.86 -6.65 1.72
N HIS A 24 7.70 -6.17 2.96
CA HIS A 24 7.42 -6.99 4.13
C HIS A 24 5.99 -6.82 4.66
N SER A 25 5.46 -5.60 4.60
CA SER A 25 4.09 -5.32 5.03
C SER A 25 3.08 -6.07 4.16
N PHE A 26 2.08 -6.68 4.81
CA PHE A 26 0.97 -7.41 4.17
C PHE A 26 1.40 -8.56 3.25
N THR A 27 2.58 -9.14 3.49
CA THR A 27 3.07 -10.32 2.77
C THR A 27 3.14 -11.51 3.73
N GLU A 28 2.60 -12.65 3.32
CA GLU A 28 2.65 -13.87 4.12
C GLU A 28 4.10 -14.31 4.37
N GLY A 29 4.39 -14.77 5.59
CA GLY A 29 5.73 -15.23 5.97
C GLY A 29 6.75 -14.11 6.22
N LYS A 30 6.35 -12.83 6.15
CA LYS A 30 7.21 -11.69 6.46
C LYS A 30 6.65 -10.87 7.61
N SER A 31 7.54 -10.34 8.45
CA SER A 31 7.17 -9.56 9.63
C SER A 31 7.96 -8.25 9.69
N ARG A 32 7.57 -7.35 10.62
CA ARG A 32 8.38 -6.17 10.94
C ARG A 32 9.78 -6.55 11.43
N LEU A 33 9.91 -7.65 12.16
CA LEU A 33 11.20 -8.12 12.67
C LEU A 33 12.09 -8.59 11.53
N THR A 34 11.59 -9.43 10.63
CA THR A 34 12.39 -9.89 9.48
C THR A 34 12.77 -8.74 8.54
N ASN A 35 11.92 -7.71 8.43
CA ASN A 35 12.25 -6.49 7.71
C ASN A 35 13.44 -5.76 8.33
N LEU A 36 13.43 -5.62 9.66
CA LEU A 36 14.50 -4.95 10.39
C LEU A 36 15.82 -5.74 10.28
N ILE A 37 15.75 -7.07 10.41
CA ILE A 37 16.93 -7.94 10.27
C ILE A 37 17.52 -7.78 8.87
N ASN A 38 16.70 -7.92 7.81
CA ASN A 38 17.17 -7.76 6.43
C ASN A 38 17.79 -6.39 6.17
N PHE A 39 17.20 -5.33 6.74
CA PHE A 39 17.73 -3.98 6.62
C PHE A 39 19.08 -3.81 7.33
N CYS A 40 19.24 -4.35 8.54
CA CYS A 40 20.50 -4.31 9.26
C CYS A 40 21.57 -5.12 8.54
N ASP A 41 21.26 -6.32 8.06
CA ASP A 41 22.20 -7.18 7.34
C ASP A 41 22.70 -6.50 6.05
N GLU A 42 21.81 -5.86 5.29
CA GLU A 42 22.16 -5.10 4.09
C GLU A 42 23.03 -3.88 4.44
N GLY A 43 22.68 -3.13 5.49
CA GLY A 43 23.46 -1.99 5.95
C GLY A 43 24.86 -2.38 6.44
N THR A 44 24.96 -3.46 7.24
CA THR A 44 26.24 -3.96 7.75
C THR A 44 27.14 -4.45 6.63
N GLY A 45 26.61 -5.16 5.62
CA GLY A 45 27.39 -5.57 4.46
C GLY A 45 28.00 -4.41 3.67
N LEU A 46 27.28 -3.29 3.55
CA LEU A 46 27.80 -2.08 2.90
C LEU A 46 28.89 -1.38 3.73
N VAL A 47 28.71 -1.34 5.06
CA VAL A 47 29.71 -0.77 5.99
C VAL A 47 30.98 -1.61 6.01
N ASP A 48 30.84 -2.94 6.01
CA ASP A 48 31.95 -3.88 5.91
C ASP A 48 32.70 -3.77 4.58
N ASP A 49 32.07 -3.24 3.53
CA ASP A 49 32.70 -2.90 2.25
C ASP A 49 33.31 -1.48 2.23
N TRP A 50 33.37 -0.79 3.38
CA TRP A 50 33.79 0.61 3.52
C TRP A 50 32.99 1.59 2.65
N ARG A 51 31.74 1.27 2.30
CA ARG A 51 30.86 2.15 1.52
C ARG A 51 30.16 3.14 2.44
N ALA A 52 29.97 4.37 1.96
CA ALA A 52 29.08 5.32 2.61
C ALA A 52 27.63 4.86 2.47
N VAL A 53 26.87 4.89 3.58
CA VAL A 53 25.47 4.47 3.63
C VAL A 53 24.63 5.63 4.15
N ASP A 54 23.65 6.05 3.36
CA ASP A 54 22.63 7.03 3.76
C ASP A 54 21.25 6.36 3.75
N ILE A 55 20.40 6.74 4.71
CA ILE A 55 19.08 6.14 4.91
C ILE A 55 18.02 7.23 4.79
N VAL A 56 17.06 7.03 3.88
CA VAL A 56 15.90 7.92 3.71
C VAL A 56 14.63 7.21 4.16
N TYR A 57 13.96 7.76 5.18
CA TYR A 57 12.68 7.24 5.66
C TYR A 57 11.51 8.07 5.12
N LEU A 58 10.55 7.43 4.47
CA LEU A 58 9.35 8.06 3.92
C LEU A 58 8.09 7.53 4.61
N ALA A 59 7.17 8.43 4.95
CA ALA A 59 5.89 8.08 5.55
C ALA A 59 4.75 8.86 4.87
N PHE A 60 3.65 8.17 4.57
CA PHE A 60 2.43 8.79 4.08
C PHE A 60 1.48 9.07 5.25
N SER A 61 1.07 10.33 5.41
CA SER A 61 -0.01 10.69 6.34
C SER A 61 -1.31 10.06 5.84
N LYS A 62 -2.00 9.28 6.68
CA LYS A 62 -3.30 8.66 6.35
C LYS A 62 -3.29 7.97 4.99
N ALA A 63 -2.34 7.06 4.78
CA ALA A 63 -2.08 6.42 3.50
C ALA A 63 -3.34 5.82 2.85
N PHE A 64 -4.21 5.18 3.63
CA PHE A 64 -5.44 4.56 3.11
C PHE A 64 -6.54 5.58 2.78
N ASP A 65 -6.64 6.68 3.56
CA ASP A 65 -7.62 7.74 3.29
C ASP A 65 -7.24 8.59 2.07
N THR A 66 -5.93 8.66 1.76
CA THR A 66 -5.39 9.53 0.69
C THR A 66 -5.30 8.82 -0.67
N VAL A 67 -5.46 7.49 -0.71
CA VAL A 67 -5.39 6.74 -1.97
C VAL A 67 -6.63 7.02 -2.82
N SER A 68 -6.42 7.58 -4.02
CA SER A 68 -7.49 7.78 -4.99
C SER A 68 -8.06 6.43 -5.45
N GLN A 69 -9.39 6.28 -5.30
CA GLN A 69 -10.12 5.08 -5.77
C GLN A 69 -9.89 4.85 -7.26
N ARG A 70 -9.91 5.91 -8.07
CA ARG A 70 -9.67 5.82 -9.52
C ARG A 70 -8.30 5.23 -9.84
N ILE A 71 -7.24 5.72 -9.18
CA ILE A 71 -5.88 5.22 -9.38
C ILE A 71 -5.78 3.74 -8.97
N LEU A 72 -6.44 3.35 -7.88
CA LEU A 72 -6.45 1.96 -7.44
C LEU A 72 -7.12 1.05 -8.48
N ILE A 73 -8.29 1.44 -8.99
CA ILE A 73 -9.02 0.69 -10.02
C ILE A 73 -8.24 0.62 -11.33
N ASP A 74 -7.66 1.73 -11.80
CA ASP A 74 -6.84 1.75 -13.01
C ASP A 74 -5.65 0.79 -12.88
N LYS A 75 -4.99 0.73 -11.71
CA LYS A 75 -3.93 -0.24 -11.43
C LYS A 75 -4.42 -1.68 -11.47
N LEU A 76 -5.59 -1.98 -10.89
CA LEU A 76 -6.17 -3.32 -10.92
C LEU A 76 -6.47 -3.76 -12.37
N LEU A 77 -6.97 -2.85 -13.20
CA LEU A 77 -7.21 -3.08 -14.63
C LEU A 77 -5.92 -3.29 -15.42
N MET A 78 -4.88 -2.48 -15.18
CA MET A 78 -3.57 -2.63 -15.86
C MET A 78 -2.95 -4.01 -15.60
N HIS A 79 -3.17 -4.56 -14.41
CA HIS A 79 -2.67 -5.88 -14.08
C HIS A 79 -3.44 -7.01 -14.80
N ARG A 80 -4.55 -6.75 -15.49
CA ARG A 80 -5.41 -7.78 -16.11
C ARG A 80 -6.05 -8.71 -15.08
N LEU A 81 -6.47 -8.17 -13.94
CA LEU A 81 -7.45 -8.85 -13.10
C LEU A 81 -8.75 -9.03 -13.89
N ASP A 82 -9.52 -10.05 -13.56
CA ASP A 82 -10.79 -10.28 -14.24
C ASP A 82 -11.77 -9.12 -13.96
N LYS A 83 -12.60 -8.81 -14.96
CA LYS A 83 -13.53 -7.66 -14.89
C LYS A 83 -14.50 -7.77 -13.72
N GLN A 84 -14.83 -8.98 -13.27
CA GLN A 84 -15.76 -9.20 -12.18
C GLN A 84 -15.13 -8.86 -10.83
N THR A 85 -13.90 -9.26 -10.58
CA THR A 85 -13.12 -8.90 -9.40
C THR A 85 -12.90 -7.39 -9.33
N VAL A 86 -12.55 -6.73 -10.44
CA VAL A 86 -12.42 -5.26 -10.47
C VAL A 86 -13.74 -4.58 -10.11
N ARG A 87 -14.86 -5.03 -10.69
CA ARG A 87 -16.19 -4.49 -10.40
C ARG A 87 -16.60 -4.73 -8.94
N TRP A 88 -16.24 -5.87 -8.36
CA TRP A 88 -16.46 -6.13 -6.94
C TRP A 88 -15.62 -5.20 -6.05
N SER A 89 -14.36 -4.92 -6.43
CA SER A 89 -13.52 -3.94 -5.73
C SER A 89 -14.08 -2.52 -5.85
N GLU A 90 -14.52 -2.09 -7.04
CA GLU A 90 -15.19 -0.80 -7.25
C GLU A 90 -16.42 -0.66 -6.36
N ASN A 91 -17.29 -1.68 -6.33
CA ASN A 91 -18.50 -1.65 -5.51
C ASN A 91 -18.18 -1.67 -4.01
N TRP A 92 -17.13 -2.38 -3.59
CA TRP A 92 -16.72 -2.40 -2.19
C TRP A 92 -16.13 -1.05 -1.74
N LEU A 93 -15.41 -0.35 -2.62
CA LEU A 93 -14.89 1.00 -2.37
C LEU A 93 -16.01 2.07 -2.41
N ASN A 94 -17.01 1.89 -3.27
CA ASN A 94 -18.15 2.78 -3.40
C ASN A 94 -19.13 2.61 -2.23
N GLY A 95 -19.11 3.55 -1.29
CA GLY A 95 -20.03 3.56 -0.14
C GLY A 95 -19.45 2.96 1.14
N TRP A 96 -18.12 2.85 1.23
CA TRP A 96 -17.44 2.50 2.48
C TRP A 96 -17.85 3.50 3.59
N ALA A 97 -18.60 2.99 4.57
CA ALA A 97 -18.80 3.64 5.87
C ALA A 97 -18.13 2.78 6.95
N GLN A 98 -17.32 3.42 7.80
CA GLN A 98 -16.66 2.72 8.90
C GLN A 98 -17.35 3.11 10.21
N ARG A 99 -17.72 2.10 11.01
CA ARG A 99 -18.20 2.28 12.38
C ARG A 99 -17.13 1.82 13.34
N VAL A 100 -16.82 2.65 14.33
CA VAL A 100 -15.96 2.27 15.46
C VAL A 100 -16.88 1.87 16.61
N ALA A 101 -16.68 0.66 17.13
CA ALA A 101 -17.32 0.22 18.36
C ALA A 101 -16.31 0.27 19.50
N ILE A 102 -16.67 0.93 20.59
CA ILE A 102 -15.92 0.85 21.85
C ILE A 102 -16.84 0.16 22.85
N SER A 103 -16.45 -1.05 23.26
CA SER A 103 -17.30 -1.94 24.06
C SER A 103 -18.63 -2.25 23.33
N GLU A 104 -19.78 -1.87 23.89
CA GLU A 104 -21.13 -2.11 23.32
C GLU A 104 -21.76 -0.89 22.62
N LYS A 105 -21.03 0.22 22.48
CA LYS A 105 -21.54 1.43 21.81
C LYS A 105 -20.91 1.59 20.45
N PHE A 106 -21.76 1.65 19.42
CA PHE A 106 -21.39 2.00 18.06
C PHE A 106 -21.42 3.51 17.91
N ALA A 107 -20.36 4.08 17.36
CA ALA A 107 -20.43 5.43 16.81
C ALA A 107 -21.30 5.45 15.55
N ASP A 108 -21.86 6.60 15.23
CA ASP A 108 -22.59 6.82 13.98
C ASP A 108 -21.69 6.56 12.76
N ASP A 109 -22.31 6.15 11.66
CA ASP A 109 -21.61 5.94 10.38
C ASP A 109 -20.89 7.22 9.95
N THR A 110 -19.56 7.15 9.91
CA THR A 110 -18.78 8.20 9.25
C THR A 110 -18.51 7.77 7.82
N LYS A 111 -19.04 8.55 6.87
CA LYS A 111 -18.87 8.31 5.43
C LYS A 111 -17.44 8.68 5.03
N LEU A 112 -16.60 7.67 4.74
CA LEU A 112 -15.24 7.88 4.25
C LEU A 112 -15.30 8.02 2.73
N GLY A 113 -15.69 9.21 2.27
CA GLY A 113 -15.95 9.43 0.84
C GLY A 113 -15.86 10.88 0.39
N GLY A 114 -15.08 11.71 1.08
CA GLY A 114 -14.67 12.99 0.53
C GLY A 114 -13.61 12.74 -0.55
N VAL A 115 -13.96 12.91 -1.82
CA VAL A 115 -12.97 13.01 -2.90
C VAL A 115 -12.12 14.24 -2.62
N VAL A 116 -10.94 14.02 -2.03
CA VAL A 116 -9.87 15.02 -2.04
C VAL A 116 -8.97 14.63 -3.22
N ASP A 117 -9.28 15.18 -4.39
CA ASP A 117 -8.31 15.19 -5.47
C ASP A 117 -7.15 16.09 -5.01
N MET A 118 -6.04 15.46 -4.60
CA MET A 118 -4.82 16.17 -4.24
C MET A 118 -3.78 15.97 -5.36
N PRO A 119 -3.76 16.84 -6.39
CA PRO A 119 -2.82 16.71 -7.51
C PRO A 119 -1.35 16.95 -7.11
N GLU A 120 -1.07 17.49 -5.92
CA GLU A 120 0.27 17.98 -5.57
C GLU A 120 1.20 16.97 -4.89
N SER A 121 0.69 15.93 -4.22
CA SER A 121 1.56 15.04 -3.43
C SER A 121 2.46 14.17 -4.32
N HIS A 122 1.94 13.65 -5.43
CA HIS A 122 2.71 12.81 -6.34
C HIS A 122 3.80 13.60 -7.09
N ALA A 123 3.47 14.83 -7.54
CA ALA A 123 4.43 15.70 -8.21
C ALA A 123 5.54 16.16 -7.25
N ALA A 124 5.19 16.50 -6.00
CA ALA A 124 6.17 16.86 -4.98
C ALA A 124 7.12 15.68 -4.65
N ILE A 125 6.59 14.48 -4.48
CA ILE A 125 7.39 13.27 -4.18
C ILE A 125 8.31 12.92 -5.35
N GLN A 126 7.83 12.94 -6.60
CA GLN A 126 8.69 12.70 -7.76
C GLN A 126 9.77 13.76 -7.91
N ARG A 127 9.45 15.03 -7.68
CA ARG A 127 10.42 16.13 -7.74
C ARG A 127 11.50 15.95 -6.68
N ASP A 128 11.13 15.59 -5.45
CA ASP A 128 12.08 15.43 -4.36
C ASP A 128 12.92 14.16 -4.50
N LEU A 129 12.36 13.06 -5.04
CA LEU A 129 13.11 11.86 -5.43
C LEU A 129 14.13 12.17 -6.54
N SER A 130 13.74 12.94 -7.56
CA SER A 130 14.64 13.34 -8.65
C SER A 130 15.79 14.24 -8.19
N ARG A 131 15.67 14.87 -7.01
CA ARG A 131 16.73 15.69 -6.39
C ARG A 131 17.73 14.87 -5.59
N LEU A 132 17.38 13.65 -5.19
CA LEU A 132 18.26 12.72 -4.48
C LEU A 132 19.14 11.89 -5.44
N GLU A 133 18.84 11.88 -6.74
CA GLU A 133 19.62 11.20 -7.77
C GLU A 133 20.74 12.08 -8.39
N LYS A 134 21.06 13.23 -7.77
CA LYS A 134 22.16 14.13 -8.16
C LYS A 134 23.28 14.11 -7.13
#